data_AF-A0A1E1VBN1-F1
#
_entry.id   AF-A0A1E1VBN1-F1
#
_cell.length_a   1.000
_cell.length_b   1.000
_cell.length_c   1.000
_cell.angle_alpha   90.00
_cell.angle_beta   90.00
_cell.angle_gamma   90.00
#
_symmetry.space_group_name_H-M   'P 1'
#
loop_
_entity.id
_entity.type
_entity.pdbx_description
1 polymer ?
#
loop_
_entity_poly.entity_id
_entity_poly.type
_entity_poly.pdbx_seq_one_letter_code
_entity_poly.pdbx_strand_id
1 'polypeptide(L)'
;MGTACTVPPGSIVTVTPANAIGLNASNPGGAITANGITVNLAAATTIGARALAGATISFDGSTLATTAITTATSAGQIGLQASGSGSRVSATGASLTLGPPNGTTVASNMIGANAIAGGTVALVNTNVRMLGGATGQNNHALFASGTGSSITFENAAITTGGVNGNPARAELGGSISLTGATISSSATSAADANPASGARIPSGSTGLPPEKWPSLK
;
A
#
# COMPACT_ATOMS: atom_id res chain seq x y z
N MET A 1 19.19 15.88 -11.02
CA MET A 1 19.64 14.97 -9.94
C MET A 1 18.76 15.23 -8.74
N GLY A 2 18.20 14.19 -8.12
CA GLY A 2 17.47 14.37 -6.86
C GLY A 2 18.42 14.64 -5.69
N THR A 3 17.89 15.17 -4.59
CA THR A 3 18.63 15.44 -3.36
C THR A 3 18.06 14.60 -2.22
N ALA A 4 18.90 14.25 -1.25
CA ALA A 4 18.45 13.58 -0.03
C ALA A 4 17.84 14.59 0.95
N CYS A 5 16.74 14.21 1.59
CA CYS A 5 16.09 14.95 2.65
C CYS A 5 15.83 14.02 3.84
N THR A 6 15.97 14.54 5.05
CA THR A 6 15.62 13.81 6.27
C THR A 6 14.51 14.57 6.99
N VAL A 7 13.39 13.89 7.24
CA VAL A 7 12.33 14.40 8.10
C VAL A 7 12.68 13.99 9.54
N PRO A 8 12.73 14.94 10.50
CA PRO A 8 13.05 14.61 11.88
C PRO A 8 12.06 13.59 12.46
N PRO A 9 12.53 12.55 13.20
CA PRO A 9 11.65 11.63 13.92
C PRO A 9 10.71 12.39 14.88
N GLY A 10 9.49 11.87 15.06
CA GLY A 10 8.43 12.51 15.84
C GLY A 10 7.65 13.60 15.09
N SER A 11 8.07 13.97 13.87
CA SER A 11 7.32 14.92 13.04
C SER A 11 5.93 14.40 12.67
N ILE A 12 4.98 15.33 12.56
CA ILE A 12 3.62 15.05 12.08
C ILE A 12 3.42 15.77 10.75
N VAL A 13 3.10 15.01 9.70
CA VAL A 13 2.78 15.51 8.36
C VAL A 13 1.29 15.31 8.12
N THR A 14 0.51 16.39 8.10
CA THR A 14 -0.92 16.33 7.79
C THR A 14 -1.16 16.77 6.35
N VAL A 15 -1.69 15.86 5.52
CA VAL A 15 -1.99 16.07 4.11
C VAL A 15 -3.45 16.51 3.97
N THR A 16 -3.67 17.82 3.88
CA THR A 16 -5.01 18.44 3.93
C THR A 16 -5.63 18.82 2.58
N PRO A 17 -4.89 19.13 1.51
CA PRO A 17 -5.51 19.37 0.21
C PRO A 17 -5.83 18.05 -0.49
N ALA A 18 -6.96 17.98 -1.20
CA ALA A 18 -7.26 16.83 -2.04
C ALA A 18 -6.19 16.67 -3.14
N ASN A 19 -5.86 15.43 -3.48
CA ASN A 19 -4.79 15.07 -4.44
C ASN A 19 -3.36 15.44 -4.01
N ALA A 20 -3.16 15.92 -2.78
CA ALA A 20 -1.83 16.27 -2.30
C ALA A 20 -1.00 15.03 -1.90
N ILE A 21 0.32 15.20 -1.88
CA ILE A 21 1.27 14.19 -1.42
C ILE A 21 1.97 14.72 -0.18
N GLY A 22 2.08 13.90 0.87
CA GLY A 22 2.82 14.23 2.09
C GLY A 22 4.32 14.24 1.85
N LEU A 23 4.91 13.06 1.66
CA LEU A 23 6.32 12.87 1.32
C LEU A 23 6.45 12.59 -0.18
N ASN A 24 7.13 13.46 -0.93
CA ASN A 24 7.27 13.30 -2.38
C ASN A 24 8.74 13.30 -2.77
N ALA A 25 9.35 12.11 -2.86
CA ALA A 25 10.69 11.93 -3.39
C ALA A 25 10.60 11.74 -4.90
N SER A 26 11.38 12.51 -5.67
CA SER A 26 11.35 12.47 -7.13
C SER A 26 12.73 12.52 -7.75
N ASN A 27 12.82 11.97 -8.97
CA ASN A 27 14.02 11.86 -9.80
C ASN A 27 15.06 10.86 -9.26
N PRO A 28 15.94 10.35 -10.14
CA PRO A 28 17.03 9.48 -9.72
C PRO A 28 17.93 10.17 -8.69
N GLY A 29 18.24 9.45 -7.61
CA GLY A 29 19.04 9.95 -6.48
C GLY A 29 18.25 10.80 -5.48
N GLY A 30 16.98 11.11 -5.75
CA GLY A 30 16.09 11.73 -4.76
C GLY A 30 15.80 10.75 -3.64
N ALA A 31 15.98 11.16 -2.39
CA ALA A 31 15.80 10.28 -1.24
C ALA A 31 15.09 11.03 -0.11
N ILE A 32 14.12 10.39 0.54
CA ILE A 32 13.55 10.88 1.79
C ILE A 32 13.74 9.82 2.88
N THR A 33 14.42 10.19 3.96
CA THR A 33 14.44 9.42 5.21
C THR A 33 13.39 10.00 6.15
N ALA A 34 12.32 9.26 6.38
CA ALA A 34 11.16 9.68 7.18
C ALA A 34 10.82 8.59 8.21
N ASN A 35 11.76 8.33 9.11
CA ASN A 35 11.67 7.28 10.10
C ASN A 35 11.11 7.82 11.42
N GLY A 36 10.24 7.05 12.05
CA GLY A 36 9.58 7.43 13.31
C GLY A 36 8.66 8.65 13.19
N ILE A 37 8.09 8.91 12.02
CA ILE A 37 7.16 10.04 11.80
C ILE A 37 5.71 9.58 11.80
N THR A 38 4.79 10.55 11.87
CA THR A 38 3.35 10.33 11.64
C THR A 38 2.90 11.05 10.37
N VAL A 39 2.19 10.35 9.48
CA VAL A 39 1.54 10.93 8.30
C VAL A 39 0.02 10.79 8.44
N ASN A 40 -0.68 11.91 8.46
CA ASN A 40 -2.13 12.00 8.57
C ASN A 40 -2.74 12.38 7.22
N LEU A 41 -3.52 11.49 6.64
CA LEU A 41 -4.25 11.74 5.41
C LEU A 41 -5.63 12.32 5.74
N ALA A 42 -5.84 13.60 5.46
CA ALA A 42 -7.04 14.34 5.89
C ALA A 42 -7.99 14.69 4.74
N ALA A 43 -7.66 14.34 3.50
CA ALA A 43 -8.45 14.65 2.32
C ALA A 43 -8.49 13.51 1.30
N ALA A 44 -9.39 13.66 0.32
CA ALA A 44 -9.57 12.69 -0.74
C ALA A 44 -8.32 12.57 -1.59
N THR A 45 -8.08 11.37 -2.13
CA THR A 45 -7.02 11.09 -3.13
C THR A 45 -5.61 11.51 -2.71
N THR A 46 -5.38 11.70 -1.40
CA THR A 46 -4.06 12.03 -0.89
C THR A 46 -3.14 10.83 -0.90
N ILE A 47 -1.85 11.08 -1.09
CA ILE A 47 -0.80 10.07 -1.01
C ILE A 47 0.09 10.39 0.20
N GLY A 48 0.31 9.42 1.08
CA GLY A 48 1.15 9.64 2.26
C GLY A 48 2.61 9.80 1.90
N ALA A 49 3.18 8.79 1.23
CA ALA A 49 4.54 8.83 0.74
C ALA A 49 4.64 8.32 -0.69
N ARG A 50 5.33 9.05 -1.56
CA ARG A 50 5.54 8.71 -2.97
C ARG A 50 7.00 8.81 -3.38
N ALA A 51 7.55 7.69 -3.80
CA ALA A 51 8.80 7.62 -4.54
C ALA A 51 8.51 7.59 -6.04
N LEU A 52 9.02 8.57 -6.79
CA LEU A 52 8.75 8.75 -8.22
C LEU A 52 10.04 8.79 -9.05
N ALA A 53 10.01 8.13 -10.21
CA ALA A 53 11.07 8.17 -11.23
C ALA A 53 12.49 7.91 -10.69
N GLY A 54 12.70 6.78 -10.01
CA GLY A 54 14.02 6.37 -9.52
C GLY A 54 14.39 6.91 -8.13
N ALA A 55 13.44 7.52 -7.43
CA ALA A 55 13.63 8.04 -6.07
C ALA A 55 13.43 6.96 -5.00
N THR A 56 13.87 7.23 -3.78
CA THR A 56 13.74 6.31 -2.65
C THR A 56 13.10 6.98 -1.43
N ILE A 57 12.32 6.21 -0.67
CA ILE A 57 11.80 6.62 0.65
C ILE A 57 12.03 5.51 1.67
N SER A 58 12.56 5.87 2.84
CA SER A 58 12.60 5.04 4.05
C SER A 58 11.57 5.58 5.04
N PHE A 59 10.68 4.70 5.52
CA PHE A 59 9.52 5.00 6.36
C PHE A 59 9.47 4.05 7.56
N ASP A 60 10.63 3.79 8.16
CA ASP A 60 10.81 2.80 9.21
C ASP A 60 10.29 3.31 10.56
N GLY A 61 9.58 2.46 11.31
CA GLY A 61 8.98 2.81 12.59
C GLY A 61 7.91 3.90 12.53
N SER A 62 7.44 4.26 11.33
CA SER A 62 6.51 5.37 11.10
C SER A 62 5.05 4.92 11.13
N THR A 63 4.16 5.86 11.42
CA THR A 63 2.71 5.67 11.39
C THR A 63 2.11 6.44 10.24
N LEU A 64 1.21 5.80 9.49
CA LEU A 64 0.38 6.44 8.48
C LEU A 64 -1.09 6.13 8.79
N ALA A 65 -1.90 7.17 8.87
CA ALA A 65 -3.32 7.03 9.20
C ALA A 65 -4.20 7.92 8.33
N THR A 66 -5.36 7.39 7.92
CA THR A 66 -6.49 8.25 7.51
C THR A 66 -7.06 8.95 8.74
N THR A 67 -7.14 10.28 8.67
CA THR A 67 -7.79 11.14 9.68
C THR A 67 -9.07 11.78 9.14
N ALA A 68 -9.31 11.66 7.84
CA ALA A 68 -10.58 12.01 7.21
C ALA A 68 -11.74 11.19 7.80
N ILE A 69 -12.89 11.84 8.05
CA ILE A 69 -14.07 11.23 8.69
C ILE A 69 -15.32 11.20 7.82
N THR A 70 -15.27 11.76 6.61
CA THR A 70 -16.43 11.75 5.68
C THR A 70 -16.15 10.84 4.49
N THR A 71 -17.21 10.33 3.85
CA THR A 71 -17.09 9.51 2.64
C THR A 71 -16.34 10.26 1.53
N ALA A 72 -16.65 11.54 1.33
CA ALA A 72 -16.04 12.36 0.30
C ALA A 72 -14.54 12.56 0.53
N THR A 73 -14.13 12.83 1.77
CA THR A 73 -12.72 13.11 2.12
C THR A 73 -11.89 11.85 2.32
N SER A 74 -12.51 10.67 2.44
CA SER A 74 -11.79 9.44 2.77
C SER A 74 -11.54 8.52 1.57
N ALA A 75 -12.14 8.83 0.42
CA ALA A 75 -12.02 8.01 -0.78
C ALA A 75 -10.66 8.19 -1.49
N GLY A 76 -10.18 7.11 -2.13
CA GLY A 76 -9.06 7.16 -3.07
C GLY A 76 -7.67 7.39 -2.44
N GLN A 77 -7.56 7.34 -1.11
CA GLN A 77 -6.29 7.57 -0.42
C GLN A 77 -5.28 6.44 -0.69
N ILE A 78 -4.01 6.82 -0.80
CA ILE A 78 -2.90 5.88 -0.95
C ILE A 78 -1.91 6.09 0.21
N GLY A 79 -1.51 5.01 0.86
CA GLY A 79 -0.54 5.07 1.95
C GLY A 79 0.87 5.32 1.41
N LEU A 80 1.46 4.26 0.87
CA LEU A 80 2.80 4.24 0.29
C LEU A 80 2.71 3.96 -1.21
N GLN A 81 3.43 4.73 -2.02
CA GLN A 81 3.49 4.54 -3.47
C GLN A 81 4.93 4.57 -4.00
N ALA A 82 5.30 3.55 -4.76
CA ALA A 82 6.46 3.57 -5.63
C ALA A 82 6.01 3.56 -7.09
N SER A 83 6.42 4.56 -7.87
CA SER A 83 6.03 4.71 -9.27
C SER A 83 7.23 4.98 -10.17
N GLY A 84 7.39 4.16 -11.21
CA GLY A 84 8.51 4.25 -12.15
C GLY A 84 9.66 3.31 -11.79
N SER A 85 10.45 2.94 -12.80
CA SER A 85 11.59 2.04 -12.62
C SER A 85 12.62 2.62 -11.65
N GLY A 86 13.14 1.76 -10.77
CA GLY A 86 14.09 2.16 -9.72
C GLY A 86 13.48 2.93 -8.56
N SER A 87 12.19 3.31 -8.62
CA SER A 87 11.52 3.92 -7.48
C SER A 87 11.32 2.91 -6.37
N ARG A 88 11.61 3.29 -5.13
CA ARG A 88 11.51 2.39 -3.98
C ARG A 88 10.92 3.05 -2.75
N VAL A 89 10.00 2.36 -2.09
CA VAL A 89 9.58 2.69 -0.72
C VAL A 89 9.90 1.49 0.17
N SER A 90 10.56 1.74 1.31
CA SER A 90 10.85 0.73 2.33
C SER A 90 10.22 1.15 3.65
N ALA A 91 9.51 0.24 4.30
CA ALA A 91 8.96 0.45 5.62
C ALA A 91 9.16 -0.80 6.50
N THR A 92 9.92 -0.62 7.58
CA THR A 92 10.21 -1.65 8.57
C THR A 92 9.58 -1.26 9.89
N GLY A 93 8.77 -2.14 10.50
CA GLY A 93 8.12 -1.84 11.78
C GLY A 93 7.10 -0.70 11.71
N ALA A 94 6.55 -0.42 10.52
CA ALA A 94 5.59 0.67 10.33
C ALA A 94 4.14 0.23 10.62
N SER A 95 3.25 1.19 10.80
CA SER A 95 1.80 0.95 10.90
C SER A 95 1.05 1.80 9.88
N LEU A 96 0.31 1.16 8.99
CA LEU A 96 -0.53 1.80 7.98
C LEU A 96 -2.00 1.48 8.29
N THR A 97 -2.78 2.48 8.66
CA THR A 97 -4.23 2.35 8.87
C THR A 97 -4.96 3.26 7.90
N LEU A 98 -5.53 2.69 6.84
CA LEU A 98 -6.30 3.44 5.85
C LEU A 98 -7.79 3.22 6.03
N GLY A 99 -8.54 4.30 6.00
CA GLY A 99 -9.98 4.30 6.19
C GLY A 99 -10.40 5.12 7.41
N PRO A 100 -11.62 5.68 7.38
CA PRO A 100 -12.11 6.57 8.43
C PRO A 100 -12.03 5.92 9.81
N PRO A 101 -11.52 6.62 10.83
CA PRO A 101 -11.35 6.04 12.17
C PRO A 101 -12.68 5.83 12.90
N ASN A 102 -13.78 6.40 12.41
CA ASN A 102 -15.11 6.29 13.03
C ASN A 102 -15.80 4.93 12.78
N GLY A 103 -15.26 4.08 11.90
CA GLY A 103 -15.76 2.73 11.61
C GLY A 103 -17.10 2.64 10.88
N THR A 104 -17.84 3.75 10.75
CA THR A 104 -19.16 3.80 10.09
C THR A 104 -19.10 4.40 8.69
N THR A 105 -18.07 5.20 8.41
CA THR A 105 -17.94 5.87 7.11
C THR A 105 -17.46 4.90 6.04
N VAL A 106 -18.20 4.90 4.94
CA VAL A 106 -17.86 4.14 3.73
C VAL A 106 -16.71 4.84 3.03
N ALA A 107 -15.60 4.12 2.81
CA ALA A 107 -14.48 4.61 2.01
C ALA A 107 -14.08 3.55 0.98
N SER A 108 -13.87 4.01 -0.25
CA SER A 108 -13.63 3.15 -1.41
C SER A 108 -12.35 3.56 -2.14
N ASN A 109 -11.83 2.64 -2.95
CA ASN A 109 -10.66 2.81 -3.80
C ASN A 109 -9.38 3.18 -3.03
N MET A 110 -9.26 2.74 -1.78
CA MET A 110 -8.07 2.99 -0.96
C MET A 110 -7.00 1.95 -1.24
N ILE A 111 -5.73 2.37 -1.21
CA ILE A 111 -4.58 1.49 -1.40
C ILE A 111 -3.55 1.67 -0.28
N GLY A 112 -3.26 0.62 0.48
CA GLY A 112 -2.25 0.68 1.56
C GLY A 112 -0.85 0.91 1.00
N ALA A 113 -0.37 -0.04 0.20
CA ALA A 113 0.91 0.00 -0.49
C ALA A 113 0.73 -0.27 -1.99
N ASN A 114 1.31 0.59 -2.81
CA ASN A 114 1.09 0.65 -4.24
C ASN A 114 2.42 0.65 -5.00
N ALA A 115 2.66 -0.37 -5.82
CA ALA A 115 3.83 -0.49 -6.70
C ALA A 115 3.38 -0.47 -8.16
N ILE A 116 3.77 0.56 -8.91
CA ILE A 116 3.35 0.74 -10.31
C ILE A 116 4.49 1.12 -11.24
N ALA A 117 4.35 0.77 -12.52
CA ALA A 117 5.28 1.14 -13.59
C ALA A 117 6.76 0.82 -13.28
N GLY A 118 7.04 -0.35 -12.68
CA GLY A 118 8.39 -0.76 -12.31
C GLY A 118 8.85 -0.32 -10.92
N GLY A 119 7.94 0.27 -10.12
CA GLY A 119 8.21 0.66 -8.74
C GLY A 119 8.26 -0.53 -7.78
N THR A 120 8.97 -0.37 -6.67
CA THR A 120 9.15 -1.43 -5.66
C THR A 120 8.73 -0.95 -4.28
N VAL A 121 7.96 -1.75 -3.54
CA VAL A 121 7.62 -1.48 -2.14
C VAL A 121 8.04 -2.65 -1.27
N ALA A 122 8.80 -2.39 -0.21
CA ALA A 122 9.22 -3.40 0.75
C ALA A 122 8.62 -3.10 2.13
N LEU A 123 7.94 -4.08 2.70
CA LEU A 123 7.23 -3.98 3.97
C LEU A 123 7.69 -5.12 4.87
N VAL A 124 8.39 -4.79 5.94
CA VAL A 124 8.93 -5.78 6.90
C VAL A 124 8.35 -5.46 8.27
N ASN A 125 7.82 -6.45 8.99
CA ASN A 125 7.22 -6.25 10.32
C ASN A 125 6.18 -5.11 10.35
N THR A 126 5.47 -4.89 9.24
CA THR A 126 4.58 -3.74 9.04
C THR A 126 3.13 -4.16 9.13
N ASN A 127 2.30 -3.46 9.90
CA ASN A 127 0.87 -3.72 9.93
C ASN A 127 0.15 -2.87 8.88
N VAL A 128 -0.68 -3.49 8.04
CA VAL A 128 -1.52 -2.77 7.07
C VAL A 128 -2.99 -3.10 7.34
N ARG A 129 -3.77 -2.11 7.74
CA ARG A 129 -5.18 -2.25 8.08
C ARG A 129 -6.05 -1.32 7.26
N MET A 130 -7.03 -1.90 6.58
CA MET A 130 -7.99 -1.18 5.75
C MET A 130 -9.37 -1.20 6.43
N LEU A 131 -9.90 -0.03 6.77
CA LEU A 131 -11.08 0.20 7.60
C LEU A 131 -12.32 0.69 6.83
N GLY A 132 -12.39 0.52 5.49
CA GLY A 132 -13.33 1.23 4.59
C GLY A 132 -14.85 1.07 4.79
N GLY A 133 -15.32 0.61 5.95
CA GLY A 133 -16.72 0.33 6.25
C GLY A 133 -17.19 -0.97 5.59
N ALA A 134 -18.29 -1.55 6.10
CA ALA A 134 -18.81 -2.83 5.60
C ALA A 134 -19.13 -2.83 4.10
N THR A 135 -19.46 -1.66 3.53
CA THR A 135 -19.86 -1.48 2.12
C THR A 135 -18.83 -0.72 1.28
N GLY A 136 -17.64 -0.40 1.82
CA GLY A 136 -16.57 0.24 1.05
C GLY A 136 -16.10 -0.66 -0.08
N GLN A 137 -15.80 -0.11 -1.26
CA GLN A 137 -15.50 -0.90 -2.46
C GLN A 137 -14.05 -0.76 -2.91
N ASN A 138 -13.49 -1.83 -3.50
CA ASN A 138 -12.17 -1.83 -4.17
C ASN A 138 -11.01 -1.35 -3.28
N ASN A 139 -11.03 -1.73 -2.00
CA ASN A 139 -9.93 -1.42 -1.10
C ASN A 139 -8.87 -2.50 -1.20
N HIS A 140 -7.62 -2.10 -1.46
CA HIS A 140 -6.50 -3.00 -1.61
C HIS A 140 -5.43 -2.70 -0.57
N ALA A 141 -5.00 -3.67 0.23
CA ALA A 141 -3.89 -3.41 1.14
C ALA A 141 -2.56 -3.36 0.37
N LEU A 142 -2.31 -4.34 -0.50
CA LEU A 142 -1.17 -4.38 -1.41
C LEU A 142 -1.66 -4.42 -2.85
N PHE A 143 -1.16 -3.51 -3.69
CA PHE A 143 -1.47 -3.46 -5.12
C PHE A 143 -0.20 -3.28 -5.95
N ALA A 144 0.13 -4.29 -6.77
CA ALA A 144 1.26 -4.25 -7.68
C ALA A 144 0.77 -4.35 -9.13
N SER A 145 1.07 -3.35 -9.97
CA SER A 145 0.60 -3.33 -11.35
C SER A 145 1.66 -2.88 -12.35
N GLY A 146 1.78 -3.61 -13.46
CA GLY A 146 2.76 -3.34 -14.51
C GLY A 146 4.06 -4.15 -14.37
N THR A 147 4.70 -4.43 -15.50
CA THR A 147 5.95 -5.18 -15.57
C THR A 147 7.04 -4.57 -14.68
N GLY A 148 7.69 -5.41 -13.86
CA GLY A 148 8.76 -5.00 -12.96
C GLY A 148 8.27 -4.33 -11.68
N SER A 149 6.96 -4.07 -11.53
CA SER A 149 6.40 -3.61 -10.26
C SER A 149 6.39 -4.76 -9.26
N SER A 150 6.87 -4.52 -8.04
CA SER A 150 6.90 -5.55 -7.01
C SER A 150 6.61 -5.03 -5.61
N ILE A 151 5.96 -5.88 -4.81
CA ILE A 151 5.80 -5.68 -3.38
C ILE A 151 6.35 -6.89 -2.64
N THR A 152 7.24 -6.67 -1.67
CA THR A 152 7.65 -7.68 -0.70
C THR A 152 7.00 -7.38 0.65
N PHE A 153 6.42 -8.40 1.27
CA PHE A 153 5.71 -8.30 2.55
C PHE A 153 6.12 -9.43 3.48
N GLU A 154 6.89 -9.10 4.51
CA GLU A 154 7.59 -10.06 5.36
C GLU A 154 7.21 -9.89 6.84
N ASN A 155 6.85 -11.00 7.50
CA ASN A 155 6.56 -11.08 8.94
C ASN A 155 5.54 -10.04 9.41
N ALA A 156 4.47 -9.90 8.63
CA ALA A 156 3.59 -8.76 8.70
C ALA A 156 2.11 -9.18 8.62
N ALA A 157 1.20 -8.29 9.00
CA ALA A 157 -0.23 -8.61 9.08
C ALA A 157 -1.07 -7.65 8.24
N ILE A 158 -2.01 -8.21 7.49
CA ILE A 158 -2.97 -7.48 6.67
C ILE A 158 -4.38 -7.74 7.17
N THR A 159 -5.17 -6.69 7.32
CA THR A 159 -6.62 -6.79 7.48
C THR A 159 -7.32 -5.91 6.47
N THR A 160 -8.16 -6.48 5.61
CA THR A 160 -9.00 -5.70 4.69
C THR A 160 -10.48 -5.94 4.90
N GLY A 161 -11.22 -4.85 5.14
CA GLY A 161 -12.68 -4.83 5.10
C GLY A 161 -13.25 -4.19 3.82
N GLY A 162 -14.56 -4.34 3.62
CA GLY A 162 -15.30 -3.79 2.48
C GLY A 162 -15.60 -4.81 1.37
N VAL A 163 -16.55 -4.51 0.51
CA VAL A 163 -16.95 -5.31 -0.65
C VAL A 163 -15.87 -5.22 -1.75
N ASN A 164 -15.58 -6.33 -2.45
CA ASN A 164 -14.59 -6.38 -3.54
C ASN A 164 -13.17 -5.91 -3.16
N GLY A 165 -12.84 -5.91 -1.86
CA GLY A 165 -11.49 -5.67 -1.37
C GLY A 165 -10.60 -6.90 -1.54
N ASN A 166 -9.34 -6.68 -1.91
CA ASN A 166 -8.32 -7.74 -1.94
C ASN A 166 -7.14 -7.33 -1.04
N PRO A 167 -6.75 -8.14 -0.05
CA PRO A 167 -5.53 -7.91 0.73
C PRO A 167 -4.29 -7.76 -0.15
N ALA A 168 -4.14 -8.63 -1.15
CA ALA A 168 -3.06 -8.56 -2.10
C ALA A 168 -3.59 -8.75 -3.53
N ARG A 169 -3.28 -7.80 -4.42
CA ARG A 169 -3.64 -7.86 -5.84
C ARG A 169 -2.43 -7.51 -6.70
N ALA A 170 -2.00 -8.46 -7.51
CA ALA A 170 -0.96 -8.28 -8.52
C ALA A 170 -1.58 -8.39 -9.91
N GLU A 171 -1.27 -7.50 -10.85
CA GLU A 171 -1.79 -7.56 -12.22
C GLU A 171 -0.82 -6.95 -13.25
N LEU A 172 -1.09 -7.18 -14.55
CA LEU A 172 -0.32 -6.60 -15.66
C LEU A 172 1.19 -6.84 -15.56
N GLY A 173 1.63 -7.99 -15.05
CA GLY A 173 3.05 -8.32 -14.85
C GLY A 173 3.65 -7.84 -13.53
N GLY A 174 2.84 -7.30 -12.61
CA GLY A 174 3.24 -7.04 -11.24
C GLY A 174 3.42 -8.31 -10.42
N SER A 175 4.16 -8.23 -9.32
CA SER A 175 4.39 -9.35 -8.39
C SER A 175 4.22 -8.93 -6.94
N ILE A 176 3.71 -9.85 -6.11
CA ILE A 176 3.65 -9.68 -4.65
C ILE A 176 4.22 -10.95 -4.02
N SER A 177 5.25 -10.79 -3.19
CA SER A 177 5.85 -11.87 -2.39
C SER A 177 5.45 -11.70 -0.93
N LEU A 178 4.88 -12.76 -0.35
CA LEU A 178 4.41 -12.82 1.03
C LEU A 178 5.22 -13.88 1.77
N THR A 179 5.94 -13.52 2.84
CA THR A 179 6.73 -14.46 3.64
C THR A 179 6.45 -14.25 5.12
N GLY A 180 6.02 -15.29 5.84
CA GLY A 180 5.63 -15.16 7.25
C GLY A 180 4.45 -14.21 7.49
N ALA A 181 3.64 -13.94 6.48
CA ALA A 181 2.55 -12.97 6.54
C ALA A 181 1.24 -13.62 6.99
N THR A 182 0.46 -12.89 7.80
CA THR A 182 -0.93 -13.25 8.11
C THR A 182 -1.89 -12.34 7.34
N ILE A 183 -2.79 -12.94 6.57
CA ILE A 183 -3.79 -12.21 5.78
C ILE A 183 -5.18 -12.53 6.32
N SER A 184 -5.91 -11.49 6.73
CA SER A 184 -7.32 -11.56 7.06
C SER A 184 -8.12 -10.67 6.11
N SER A 185 -9.15 -11.24 5.48
CA SER A 185 -10.12 -10.49 4.70
C SER A 185 -11.49 -10.73 5.29
N SER A 186 -12.20 -9.66 5.65
CA SER A 186 -13.61 -9.70 6.03
C SER A 186 -14.51 -9.20 4.90
N ALA A 187 -13.98 -9.18 3.68
CA ALA A 187 -14.70 -8.72 2.50
C ALA A 187 -15.78 -9.72 2.09
N THR A 188 -17.00 -9.24 1.90
CA THR A 188 -18.14 -10.03 1.42
C THR A 188 -18.37 -9.75 -0.06
N SER A 189 -18.25 -10.76 -0.93
CA SER A 189 -18.64 -10.66 -2.34
C SER A 189 -19.24 -11.99 -2.78
N ALA A 190 -20.56 -12.06 -2.93
CA ALA A 190 -21.28 -13.31 -3.20
C ALA A 190 -21.69 -13.50 -4.67
N ALA A 191 -21.44 -12.54 -5.55
CA ALA A 191 -21.71 -12.66 -6.98
C ALA A 191 -20.96 -11.55 -7.75
N ASP A 192 -19.71 -11.76 -8.14
CA ASP A 192 -18.98 -10.80 -8.98
C ASP A 192 -17.87 -11.48 -9.80
N ALA A 193 -17.51 -10.90 -10.95
CA ALA A 193 -16.37 -11.33 -11.77
C ALA A 193 -15.02 -11.06 -11.09
N ASN A 194 -15.02 -10.40 -9.92
CA ASN A 194 -13.88 -10.06 -9.09
C ASN A 194 -14.14 -10.37 -7.60
N PRO A 195 -14.15 -11.65 -7.20
CA PRO A 195 -14.48 -12.04 -5.83
C PRO A 195 -13.45 -11.52 -4.82
N ALA A 196 -13.92 -11.29 -3.59
CA ALA A 196 -13.06 -11.10 -2.43
C ALA A 196 -12.16 -12.34 -2.28
N SER A 197 -10.87 -12.17 -2.54
CA SER A 197 -9.86 -13.22 -2.43
C SER A 197 -8.69 -12.72 -1.59
N GLY A 198 -8.16 -13.58 -0.71
CA GLY A 198 -7.00 -13.28 0.15
C GLY A 198 -5.77 -12.87 -0.67
N ALA A 199 -5.57 -13.51 -1.82
CA ALA A 199 -4.60 -13.11 -2.84
C ALA A 199 -5.24 -13.28 -4.23
N ARG A 200 -5.12 -12.27 -5.10
CA ARG A 200 -5.61 -12.35 -6.48
C ARG A 200 -4.49 -12.08 -7.48
N ILE A 201 -4.37 -13.01 -8.42
CA ILE A 201 -3.37 -12.99 -9.50
C ILE A 201 -4.13 -13.28 -10.81
N PRO A 202 -4.59 -12.26 -11.55
CA PRO A 202 -5.11 -12.45 -12.89
C PRO A 202 -3.98 -12.92 -13.83
N SER A 203 -4.36 -13.56 -14.94
CA SER A 203 -3.42 -14.10 -15.94
C SER A 203 -2.34 -13.08 -16.32
N GLY A 204 -1.06 -13.51 -16.29
CA GLY A 204 0.10 -12.68 -16.63
C GLY A 204 0.93 -12.19 -15.44
N SER A 205 0.60 -12.60 -14.21
CA SER A 205 1.34 -12.25 -12.98
C SER A 205 1.72 -13.52 -12.22
N THR A 206 2.84 -13.52 -11.50
CA THR A 206 3.33 -14.70 -10.75
C THR A 206 3.14 -14.51 -9.25
N GLY A 207 2.65 -15.56 -8.58
CA GLY A 207 2.67 -15.67 -7.13
C GLY A 207 2.71 -17.14 -6.79
N LEU A 208 3.91 -17.66 -6.62
CA LEU A 208 4.16 -18.99 -6.07
C LEU A 208 5.43 -18.92 -5.23
N PRO A 209 5.45 -19.52 -4.03
CA PRO A 209 6.71 -19.91 -3.39
C PRO A 209 7.40 -21.00 -4.22
N PRO A 210 8.75 -21.06 -4.23
CA PRO A 210 9.49 -22.04 -5.01
C PRO A 210 9.43 -23.41 -4.33
N GLU A 211 8.43 -24.23 -4.64
CA GLU A 211 8.43 -25.64 -4.23
C GLU A 211 8.80 -26.53 -5.42
N LYS A 212 9.98 -27.16 -5.31
CA LYS A 212 10.46 -28.20 -6.22
C LYS A 212 9.52 -29.41 -6.14
N TRP A 213 8.85 -29.73 -7.25
CA TRP A 213 8.20 -31.02 -7.41
C TRP A 213 9.27 -32.10 -7.66
N PRO A 214 9.28 -33.22 -6.91
CA PRO A 214 10.12 -34.35 -7.26
C PRO A 214 9.53 -35.06 -8.48
N SER A 215 10.34 -35.24 -9.52
CA SER A 215 9.99 -36.03 -10.69
C SER A 215 9.73 -37.48 -10.28
N LEU A 216 8.50 -37.96 -10.43
CA LEU A 216 8.19 -39.39 -10.39
C LEU A 216 8.73 -40.04 -11.67
N LYS A 217 9.55 -41.09 -11.49
CA LYS A 217 9.93 -42.04 -12.54
C LYS A 217 8.77 -42.97 -12.85
#